data_AF-A0A016V0P7-F1
#
_entry.id   AF-A0A016V0P7-F1
#
_cell.length_a   1.000
_cell.length_b   1.000
_cell.length_c   1.000
_cell.angle_alpha   90.00
_cell.angle_beta   90.00
_cell.angle_gamma   90.00
#
_symmetry.space_group_name_H-M   'P 1'
#
loop_
_entity.id
_entity.type
_entity.pdbx_description
1 polymer ?
#
loop_
_entity_poly.entity_id
_entity_poly.type
_entity_poly.pdbx_seq_one_letter_code
_entity_poly.pdbx_strand_id
1 'polypeptide(L)'
;MECFSCASSEYRPIFERSDVLSRNAGVPQFDRFCDMEESVQAIAPVESCESSCITIFEPQYFGGLRSPQRPYLFLRGCSSRLLSAMESPPREVDFLHRAAICVSLPLSQIYPKVYTNEVVEVCSCVTNGCNFRVEPNSAASWGLVPVLVSIIFLLL
;
A
#
# COMPACT_ATOMS: atom_id res chain seq x y z
N MET A 1 15.52 1.77 0.97
CA MET A 1 14.36 2.27 0.20
C MET A 1 13.67 3.32 1.06
N GLU A 2 13.10 4.38 0.49
CA GLU A 2 12.32 5.36 1.24
C GLU A 2 10.83 5.23 0.89
N CYS A 3 9.96 5.06 1.88
CA CYS A 3 8.52 4.84 1.69
C CYS A 3 7.71 5.84 2.49
N PHE A 4 6.58 6.29 1.94
CA PHE A 4 5.61 7.04 2.74
C PHE A 4 5.03 6.14 3.82
N SER A 5 4.94 6.65 5.04
CA SER A 5 4.45 5.95 6.21
C SER A 5 3.35 6.76 6.89
N CYS A 6 2.11 6.36 6.67
CA CYS A 6 0.92 6.99 7.25
C CYS A 6 -0.25 6.02 7.23
N ALA A 7 -1.29 6.33 8.00
CA ALA A 7 -2.58 5.64 7.89
C ALA A 7 -3.75 6.63 7.96
N SER A 8 -4.90 6.23 7.43
CA SER A 8 -6.15 6.95 7.64
C SER A 8 -6.47 7.04 9.14
N SER A 9 -7.14 8.11 9.55
CA SER A 9 -7.46 8.41 10.96
C SER A 9 -8.20 7.28 11.69
N GLU A 10 -8.99 6.50 10.96
CA GLU A 10 -9.83 5.39 11.40
C GLU A 10 -9.01 4.23 11.96
N TYR A 11 -7.75 4.10 11.56
CA TYR A 11 -6.86 3.06 12.08
C TYR A 11 -6.28 3.41 13.45
N ARG A 12 -6.31 4.68 13.88
CA ARG A 12 -5.72 5.09 15.16
C ARG A 12 -6.23 4.25 16.34
N PRO A 13 -7.55 4.05 16.55
CA PRO A 13 -8.05 3.28 17.69
C PRO A 13 -7.63 1.80 17.64
N ILE A 14 -7.46 1.24 16.44
CA ILE A 14 -7.02 -0.16 16.25
C ILE A 14 -5.56 -0.30 16.66
N PHE A 15 -4.71 0.64 16.26
CA PHE A 15 -3.29 0.65 16.61
C PHE A 15 -3.08 0.94 18.11
N GLU A 16 -3.84 1.87 18.69
CA GLU A 16 -3.77 2.18 20.13
C GLU A 16 -4.22 1.01 21.01
N ARG A 17 -5.16 0.18 20.54
CA ARG A 17 -5.62 -1.00 21.29
C ARG A 17 -4.70 -2.22 21.14
N SER A 18 -3.84 -2.25 20.12
CA SER A 18 -2.97 -3.38 19.84
C SER A 18 -1.50 -3.03 20.01
N ASP A 19 -0.96 -3.38 21.18
CA ASP A 19 0.45 -3.26 21.52
C ASP A 19 1.41 -3.83 20.47
N VAL A 20 1.00 -4.87 19.76
CA VAL A 20 1.81 -5.54 18.72
C VAL A 20 1.84 -4.70 17.44
N LEU A 21 0.70 -4.14 17.03
CA LEU A 21 0.61 -3.28 15.85
C LEU A 21 1.29 -1.93 16.10
N SER A 22 1.04 -1.33 17.26
CA SER A 22 1.68 -0.09 17.67
C SER A 22 3.21 -0.21 17.68
N ARG A 23 3.76 -1.31 18.21
CA ARG A 23 5.21 -1.52 18.27
C ARG A 23 5.86 -1.91 16.94
N ASN A 24 5.17 -2.70 16.11
CA ASN A 24 5.82 -3.34 14.96
C ASN A 24 5.53 -2.65 13.62
N ALA A 25 4.33 -2.09 13.44
CA ALA A 25 3.97 -1.46 12.18
C ALA A 25 4.55 -0.04 12.04
N GLY A 26 4.89 0.62 13.16
CA GLY A 26 5.68 1.86 13.15
C GLY A 26 5.03 3.03 12.43
N VAL A 27 3.71 3.02 12.25
CA VAL A 27 2.97 4.06 11.53
C VAL A 27 3.05 5.37 12.32
N PRO A 28 3.74 6.40 11.80
CA PRO A 28 4.06 7.59 12.57
C PRO A 28 2.89 8.57 12.67
N GLN A 29 1.91 8.49 11.76
CA GLN A 29 0.84 9.46 11.68
C GLN A 29 -0.47 8.88 11.16
N PHE A 30 -1.56 9.18 11.87
CA PHE A 30 -2.94 8.81 11.55
C PHE A 30 -3.74 10.06 11.22
N ASP A 31 -4.01 10.31 9.95
CA ASP A 31 -4.62 11.56 9.51
C ASP A 31 -5.25 11.42 8.11
N ARG A 32 -6.16 12.33 7.77
CA ARG A 32 -6.85 12.40 6.48
C ARG A 32 -5.94 12.75 5.33
N PHE A 33 -4.78 13.38 5.56
CA PHE A 33 -3.84 13.64 4.47
C PHE A 33 -3.30 12.34 3.85
N CYS A 34 -3.35 11.20 4.56
CA CYS A 34 -2.92 9.91 4.02
C CYS A 34 -3.84 9.39 2.90
N ASP A 35 -5.05 9.97 2.80
CA ASP A 35 -6.09 9.57 1.86
C ASP A 35 -6.00 10.30 0.52
N MET A 36 -5.19 11.37 0.43
CA MET A 36 -5.05 12.21 -0.75
C MET A 36 -3.66 12.10 -1.34
N GLU A 37 -3.57 11.74 -2.61
CA GLU A 37 -2.30 11.54 -3.33
C GLU A 37 -1.36 12.75 -3.23
N GLU A 38 -1.87 13.96 -3.48
CA GLU A 38 -1.10 15.20 -3.42
C GLU A 38 -0.57 15.48 -2.01
N SER A 39 -1.39 15.21 -0.99
CA SER A 39 -0.99 15.45 0.39
C SER A 39 0.00 14.41 0.90
N VAL A 40 -0.10 13.15 0.46
CA VAL A 40 0.90 12.13 0.77
C VAL A 40 2.27 12.57 0.26
N GLN A 41 2.34 13.00 -1.01
CA GLN A 41 3.59 13.45 -1.61
C GLN A 41 4.16 14.72 -0.95
N ALA A 42 3.29 15.61 -0.46
CA ALA A 42 3.70 16.88 0.12
C ALA A 42 4.14 16.78 1.60
N ILE A 43 3.42 15.99 2.41
CA ILE A 43 3.53 16.05 3.88
C ILE A 43 3.55 14.71 4.59
N ALA A 44 3.32 13.57 3.92
CA ALA A 44 3.37 12.30 4.64
C ALA A 44 4.79 12.00 5.12
N PRO A 45 4.95 11.49 6.36
CA PRO A 45 6.25 11.05 6.85
C PRO A 45 6.87 10.00 5.93
N VAL A 46 8.19 10.05 5.80
CA VAL A 46 8.96 9.08 5.04
C VAL A 46 9.79 8.24 6.00
N GLU A 47 9.79 6.93 5.80
CA GLU A 47 10.62 6.00 6.57
C GLU A 47 11.60 5.24 5.67
N SER A 48 12.76 4.89 6.22
CA SER A 48 13.73 4.03 5.54
C SER A 48 13.36 2.55 5.74
N CYS A 49 13.18 1.85 4.63
CA CYS A 49 12.81 0.44 4.56
C CYS A 49 13.94 -0.40 3.94
N GLU A 50 14.17 -1.58 4.51
CA GLU A 50 14.96 -2.66 3.91
C GLU A 50 14.13 -3.51 2.93
N SER A 51 12.81 -3.40 3.01
CA SER A 51 11.84 -4.07 2.15
C SER A 51 11.22 -3.11 1.13
N SER A 52 10.35 -3.63 0.26
CA SER A 52 9.46 -2.83 -0.59
C SER A 52 8.54 -1.88 0.20
N CYS A 53 8.06 -0.84 -0.48
CA CYS A 53 6.95 -0.01 0.01
C CYS A 53 5.63 -0.71 -0.29
N ILE A 54 4.65 -0.59 0.60
CA ILE A 54 3.28 -1.07 0.35
C ILE A 54 2.22 0.00 0.63
N THR A 55 1.06 -0.20 0.00
CA THR A 55 -0.21 0.42 0.36
C THR A 55 -1.25 -0.67 0.56
N ILE A 56 -1.93 -0.65 1.70
CA ILE A 56 -3.11 -1.47 1.99
C ILE A 56 -4.33 -0.59 1.72
N PHE A 57 -5.19 -1.03 0.81
CA PHE A 57 -6.44 -0.39 0.42
C PHE A 57 -7.61 -1.14 1.04
N GLU A 58 -8.24 -0.57 2.07
CA GLU A 58 -9.43 -1.13 2.69
C GLU A 58 -10.69 -0.49 2.08
N PRO A 59 -11.48 -1.23 1.29
CA PRO A 59 -12.64 -0.67 0.60
C PRO A 59 -13.71 -0.21 1.59
N GLN A 60 -14.30 0.95 1.32
CA GLN A 60 -15.36 1.53 2.15
C GLN A 60 -16.70 1.45 1.43
N TYR A 61 -17.70 0.89 2.11
CA TYR A 61 -19.04 0.68 1.57
C TYR A 61 -20.09 1.48 2.35
N PHE A 62 -21.07 2.05 1.64
CA PHE A 62 -22.26 2.66 2.20
C PHE A 62 -23.48 2.11 1.48
N GLY A 63 -24.39 1.47 2.23
CA GLY A 63 -25.56 0.79 1.64
C GLY A 63 -25.22 -0.33 0.66
N GLY A 64 -24.06 -0.99 0.82
CA GLY A 64 -23.58 -2.05 -0.08
C GLY A 64 -22.89 -1.55 -1.35
N LEU A 65 -22.83 -0.24 -1.59
CA LEU A 65 -22.10 0.36 -2.71
C LEU A 65 -20.81 0.99 -2.23
N ARG A 66 -19.76 0.95 -3.07
CA ARG A 66 -18.49 1.59 -2.73
C ARG A 66 -18.69 3.10 -2.61
N SER A 67 -18.18 3.69 -1.53
CA SER A 67 -18.30 5.11 -1.25
C SER A 67 -17.65 5.93 -2.39
N PRO A 68 -18.40 6.81 -3.08
CA PRO A 68 -17.84 7.59 -4.18
C PRO A 68 -16.91 8.71 -3.70
N GLN A 69 -17.12 9.21 -2.48
CA GLN A 69 -16.34 10.31 -1.92
C GLN A 69 -15.05 9.82 -1.26
N ARG A 70 -15.07 8.60 -0.72
CA ARG A 70 -13.93 8.01 -0.01
C ARG A 70 -13.96 6.50 -0.18
N PRO A 71 -13.50 5.99 -1.34
CA PRO A 71 -13.65 4.58 -1.70
C PRO A 71 -12.77 3.64 -0.89
N TYR A 72 -11.71 4.15 -0.27
CA TYR A 72 -10.76 3.37 0.51
C TYR A 72 -10.31 4.10 1.78
N LEU A 73 -9.92 3.33 2.79
CA LEU A 73 -8.97 3.70 3.82
C LEU A 73 -7.59 3.14 3.46
N PHE A 74 -6.53 3.78 3.96
CA PHE A 74 -5.16 3.51 3.56
C PHE A 74 -4.26 3.22 4.75
N LEU A 75 -3.39 2.22 4.63
CA LEU A 75 -2.12 2.15 5.36
C LEU A 75 -0.98 2.16 4.36
N ARG A 76 0.05 2.93 4.66
CA ARG A 76 1.26 3.06 3.84
C ARG A 76 2.47 2.85 4.73
N GLY A 77 3.48 2.16 4.22
CA GLY A 77 4.73 1.95 4.93
C GLY A 77 5.58 0.82 4.34
N CYS A 78 6.58 0.38 5.09
CA CYS A 78 7.39 -0.79 4.74
C CYS A 78 6.57 -2.08 4.78
N SER A 79 6.70 -2.96 3.78
CA SER A 79 6.08 -4.29 3.80
C SER A 79 6.50 -5.11 5.03
N SER A 80 7.78 -5.10 5.41
CA SER A 80 8.28 -5.85 6.57
C SER A 80 7.66 -5.41 7.90
N ARG A 81 7.26 -4.13 8.02
CA ARG A 81 6.64 -3.58 9.24
C ARG A 81 5.14 -3.81 9.26
N LEU A 82 4.44 -3.41 8.19
CA LEU A 82 2.97 -3.49 8.15
C LEU A 82 2.46 -4.93 8.13
N LEU A 83 3.21 -5.88 7.57
CA LEU A 83 2.83 -7.30 7.52
C LEU A 83 3.43 -8.14 8.66
N SER A 84 4.15 -7.50 9.61
CA SER A 84 4.86 -8.19 10.69
C SER A 84 3.94 -8.92 11.69
N ALA A 85 2.67 -8.54 11.76
CA ALA A 85 1.70 -9.12 12.68
C ALA A 85 1.05 -10.41 12.15
N MET A 86 1.34 -10.81 10.92
CA MET A 86 0.84 -12.05 10.33
C MET A 86 1.43 -13.25 11.05
N GLU A 87 0.59 -14.10 11.64
CA GLU A 87 1.03 -15.34 12.29
C GLU A 87 1.38 -16.43 11.25
N SER A 88 0.63 -16.49 10.15
CA SER A 88 0.83 -17.47 9.07
C SER A 88 0.69 -16.80 7.69
N PRO A 89 1.73 -16.08 7.22
CA PRO A 89 1.68 -15.38 5.94
C PRO A 89 1.59 -16.40 4.77
N PRO A 90 0.69 -16.17 3.81
CA PRO A 90 0.60 -16.98 2.61
C PRO A 90 1.77 -16.65 1.67
N ARG A 91 2.07 -17.52 0.70
CA ARG A 91 3.27 -17.37 -0.17
C ARG A 91 3.25 -16.07 -0.97
N GLU A 92 2.07 -15.57 -1.28
CA GLU A 92 1.82 -14.31 -1.96
C GLU A 92 2.47 -13.12 -1.23
N VAL A 93 2.58 -13.18 0.11
CA VAL A 93 3.20 -12.13 0.93
C VAL A 93 4.72 -12.07 0.74
N ASP A 94 5.39 -13.18 0.43
CA ASP A 94 6.83 -13.16 0.14
C ASP A 94 7.14 -12.28 -1.08
N PHE A 95 6.23 -12.24 -2.06
CA PHE A 95 6.36 -11.39 -3.24
C PHE A 95 6.13 -9.92 -2.91
N LEU A 96 5.21 -9.61 -1.99
CA LEU A 96 4.98 -8.23 -1.55
C LEU A 96 6.25 -7.60 -1.00
N HIS A 97 7.15 -8.36 -0.38
CA HIS A 97 8.41 -7.84 0.16
C HIS A 97 9.46 -7.45 -0.89
N ARG A 98 9.35 -7.94 -2.13
CA ARG A 98 10.46 -7.93 -3.11
C ARG A 98 10.09 -7.45 -4.51
N ALA A 99 8.82 -7.57 -4.90
CA ALA A 99 8.33 -7.25 -6.23
C ALA A 99 7.26 -6.16 -6.18
N ALA A 100 6.91 -5.60 -7.33
CA ALA A 100 5.73 -4.74 -7.47
C ALA A 100 4.52 -5.60 -7.87
N ILE A 101 3.60 -5.85 -6.94
CA ILE A 101 2.44 -6.71 -7.14
C ILE A 101 1.28 -6.24 -6.24
N CYS A 102 0.04 -6.47 -6.67
CA CYS A 102 -1.14 -6.32 -5.82
C CYS A 102 -1.71 -7.70 -5.51
N VAL A 103 -2.04 -7.94 -4.25
CA VAL A 103 -2.67 -9.19 -3.79
C VAL A 103 -3.87 -8.87 -2.90
N SER A 104 -4.91 -9.68 -3.00
CA SER A 104 -6.09 -9.56 -2.13
C SER A 104 -5.90 -10.44 -0.89
N LEU A 105 -6.04 -9.85 0.29
CA LEU A 105 -5.87 -10.54 1.57
C LEU A 105 -7.03 -10.19 2.51
N PRO A 106 -7.57 -11.15 3.29
CA PRO A 106 -8.45 -10.84 4.40
C PRO A 106 -7.72 -9.97 5.45
N LEU A 107 -8.38 -8.92 5.94
CA LEU A 107 -7.80 -8.05 6.96
C LEU A 107 -7.46 -8.81 8.25
N SER A 108 -8.30 -9.78 8.63
CA SER A 108 -8.05 -10.70 9.74
C SER A 108 -6.80 -11.57 9.55
N GLN A 109 -6.37 -11.82 8.31
CA GLN A 109 -5.12 -12.54 8.04
C GLN A 109 -3.89 -11.65 8.26
N ILE A 110 -4.01 -10.35 7.95
CA ILE A 110 -2.95 -9.37 8.19
C ILE A 110 -2.86 -9.04 9.69
N TYR A 111 -4.01 -8.83 10.31
CA TYR A 111 -4.17 -8.41 11.70
C TYR A 111 -5.14 -9.35 12.45
N PRO A 112 -4.65 -10.46 13.03
CA PRO A 112 -5.50 -11.49 13.67
C PRO A 112 -6.42 -11.00 14.79
N LYS A 113 -6.12 -9.85 15.40
CA LYS A 113 -6.94 -9.22 16.45
C LYS A 113 -8.11 -8.39 15.91
N VAL A 114 -8.21 -8.24 14.59
CA VAL A 114 -9.27 -7.51 13.91
C VAL A 114 -10.37 -8.50 13.52
N TYR A 115 -11.56 -8.36 14.11
CA TYR A 115 -12.72 -9.24 13.89
C TYR A 115 -13.55 -8.84 12.65
N THR A 116 -12.90 -8.56 11.53
CA THR A 116 -13.57 -8.38 10.22
C THR A 116 -12.92 -9.30 9.18
N ASN A 117 -13.74 -9.87 8.30
CA ASN A 117 -13.31 -10.67 7.16
C ASN A 117 -13.33 -9.87 5.87
N GLU A 118 -13.32 -8.54 5.96
CA GLU A 118 -13.17 -7.68 4.79
C GLU A 118 -11.87 -7.99 4.07
N VAL A 119 -11.99 -8.12 2.75
CA VAL A 119 -10.85 -8.34 1.88
C VAL A 119 -10.29 -6.99 1.50
N VAL A 120 -9.01 -6.79 1.80
CA VAL A 120 -8.25 -5.60 1.42
C VAL A 120 -7.34 -5.92 0.25
N GLU A 121 -6.99 -4.88 -0.51
CA GLU A 121 -5.99 -5.00 -1.57
C GLU A 121 -4.65 -4.47 -1.06
N VAL A 122 -3.59 -5.26 -1.17
CA VAL A 122 -2.25 -4.89 -0.72
C VAL A 122 -1.36 -4.79 -1.95
N CYS A 123 -0.92 -3.59 -2.29
CA CYS A 123 -0.02 -3.35 -3.41
C CYS A 123 1.38 -2.98 -2.93
N SER A 124 2.39 -3.64 -3.48
CA SER A 124 3.80 -3.32 -3.28
C SER A 124 4.42 -2.59 -4.47
N CYS A 125 5.48 -1.84 -4.20
CA CYS A 125 6.30 -1.18 -5.22
C CYS A 125 7.76 -1.03 -4.74
N VAL A 126 8.69 -0.87 -5.68
CA VAL A 126 10.15 -1.06 -5.45
C VAL A 126 11.01 0.17 -5.79
N THR A 127 10.40 1.35 -5.84
CA THR A 127 11.12 2.63 -6.02
C THR A 127 10.83 3.56 -4.84
N ASN A 128 11.71 4.52 -4.58
CA ASN A 128 11.49 5.46 -3.48
C ASN A 128 10.17 6.24 -3.66
N GLY A 129 9.41 6.37 -2.58
CA GLY A 129 8.16 7.14 -2.52
C GLY A 129 7.05 6.61 -3.43
N CYS A 130 7.10 5.39 -3.95
CA CYS A 130 6.13 4.92 -4.94
C CYS A 130 4.71 4.65 -4.41
N ASN A 131 4.56 4.54 -3.08
CA ASN A 131 3.35 4.10 -2.41
C ASN A 131 2.40 5.26 -2.07
N PHE A 132 2.30 6.29 -2.93
CA PHE A 132 1.38 7.44 -2.73
C PHE A 132 0.01 7.27 -3.39
N ARG A 133 -0.14 6.29 -4.30
CA ARG A 133 -1.34 6.16 -5.12
C ARG A 133 -2.59 5.88 -4.29
N VAL A 134 -3.72 6.42 -4.73
CA VAL A 134 -5.04 6.25 -4.07
C VAL A 134 -5.92 5.19 -4.74
N GLU A 135 -5.42 4.57 -5.81
CA GLU A 135 -6.05 3.44 -6.46
C GLU A 135 -5.06 2.28 -6.59
N PRO A 136 -5.53 1.05 -6.32
CA PRO A 136 -4.73 -0.13 -6.58
C PRO A 136 -4.56 -0.28 -8.08
N ASN A 137 -3.32 -0.18 -8.52
CA ASN A 137 -2.95 -0.39 -9.91
C ASN A 137 -1.99 -1.58 -9.93
N SER A 138 -2.48 -2.73 -10.39
CA SER A 138 -1.65 -3.89 -10.71
C SER A 138 -0.50 -3.43 -11.62
N ALA A 139 0.73 -3.48 -11.11
CA ALA A 139 1.90 -3.02 -11.83
C ALA A 139 2.12 -3.87 -13.10
N ALA A 140 1.66 -3.37 -14.25
CA ALA A 140 2.23 -3.61 -15.57
C ALA A 140 1.63 -2.64 -16.61
N SER A 141 1.60 -1.33 -16.34
CA SER A 141 1.64 -0.39 -17.47
C SER A 141 3.08 -0.40 -17.96
N TRP A 142 3.38 -1.34 -18.85
CA TRP A 142 4.52 -1.20 -19.75
C TRP A 142 4.25 0.12 -20.46
N GLY A 143 4.95 1.19 -20.04
CA GLY A 143 4.96 2.42 -20.79
C GLY A 143 5.26 2.04 -22.23
N LEU A 144 4.32 2.32 -23.13
CA LEU A 144 4.57 2.25 -24.56
C LEU A 144 5.68 3.27 -24.82
N VAL A 145 6.93 2.85 -24.69
CA VAL A 145 8.06 3.59 -25.23
C VAL A 145 7.87 3.46 -26.74
N PRO A 146 7.54 4.54 -27.47
CA PRO A 146 7.59 4.46 -28.91
C PRO A 146 9.08 4.32 -29.22
N VAL A 147 9.51 3.10 -29.55
CA VAL A 147 10.81 2.89 -30.18
C VAL A 147 10.72 3.62 -31.51
N LEU A 148 11.18 4.87 -31.51
CA LEU A 148 11.55 5.60 -32.71
C LEU A 148 12.68 4.79 -33.35
N VAL A 149 12.31 3.80 -34.17
CA VAL A 149 13.23 3.19 -35.11
C VAL A 149 13.57 4.31 -36.09
N SER A 150 14.70 4.95 -35.85
CA SER A 150 15.36 5.80 -36.84
C SER A 150 15.59 4.96 -38.08
N ILE A 151 14.70 5.11 -39.07
CA ILE A 151 14.96 4.68 -40.45
C ILE A 151 15.99 5.67 -41.00
N ILE A 152 17.24 5.48 -40.60
CA ILE A 152 18.41 6.03 -41.26
C ILE A 152 19.35 4.84 -41.44
N PHE A 153 19.61 4.51 -42.72
CA PHE A 153 20.44 3.41 -43.24
C PHE A 153 19.79 2.03 -43.44
N LEU A 154 19.03 1.93 -44.55
CA LEU A 154 19.15 0.85 -45.54
C LEU A 154 18.80 1.50 -46.89
N LEU A 155 19.72 2.27 -47.50
CA LEU A 155 20.48 1.81 -48.67
C LEU A 155 19.61 1.05 -49.69
N LEU A 156 18.87 1.81 -50.50
CA LEU A 156 18.70 1.66 -51.96
C LEU A 156 18.09 2.94 -52.54
#